data_AF-A0A2N1DLN2-F1
#
_entry.id   AF-A0A2N1DLN2-F1
#
_cell.length_a   1.000
_cell.length_b   1.000
_cell.length_c   1.000
_cell.angle_alpha   90.00
_cell.angle_beta   90.00
_cell.angle_gamma   90.00
#
_symmetry.space_group_name_H-M   'P 1'
#
loop_
_entity.id
_entity.type
_entity.pdbx_description
1 polymer ?
#
loop_
_entity_poly.entity_id
_entity_poly.type
_entity_poly.pdbx_seq_one_letter_code
_entity_poly.pdbx_strand_id
1 'polypeptide(L)'
;MFKKTAQNGFLLVEILVSLLIISLTAVNITGLQKLIVEQNRDNVAHTEVIALANQKMNELLSYDNVARLDALVGVNLPTEEPGLTTFNLEWAVSSDLADGASIRTVTLQIKWDDSKGDEQTYLYSEKINLAQSRAIILESELQTNDVFYFNPKLEYKQNAFVIYNSELFESQKHFSAGSATPPETGSGDWESHGLITNSDLAALF
;
A
#
# COMPACT_ATOMS: atom_id res chain seq x y z
N MET A 1 57.24 -8.22 50.21
CA MET A 1 56.50 -6.95 50.05
C MET A 1 56.41 -6.65 48.55
N PHE A 2 55.31 -7.04 47.89
CA PHE A 2 55.16 -6.85 46.44
C PHE A 2 54.61 -5.45 46.17
N LYS A 3 55.41 -4.60 45.52
CA LYS A 3 54.97 -3.29 45.02
C LYS A 3 54.03 -3.51 43.85
N LYS A 4 52.76 -3.09 44.02
CA LYS A 4 51.76 -3.02 42.95
C LYS A 4 52.06 -1.79 42.10
N THR A 5 52.58 -1.98 40.89
CA THR A 5 52.70 -0.91 39.89
C THR A 5 51.32 -0.66 39.28
N ALA A 6 50.76 0.52 39.53
CA ALA A 6 49.53 0.96 38.89
C ALA A 6 49.80 1.27 37.41
N GLN A 7 49.30 0.42 36.51
CA GLN A 7 49.28 0.65 35.07
C GLN A 7 48.18 1.68 34.72
N ASN A 8 48.43 2.97 34.99
CA ASN A 8 47.47 4.05 34.73
C ASN A 8 47.62 4.69 33.33
N GLY A 9 48.48 4.14 32.46
CA GLY A 9 48.80 4.74 31.16
C GLY A 9 47.88 4.35 30.00
N PHE A 10 47.09 3.28 30.13
CA PHE A 10 46.25 2.75 29.04
C PHE A 10 44.82 3.30 29.03
N LEU A 11 44.42 3.94 30.13
CA LEU A 11 43.02 4.29 30.43
C LEU A 11 42.48 5.41 29.52
N LEU A 12 43.33 6.38 29.13
CA LEU A 12 42.90 7.48 28.24
C LEU A 12 42.67 7.01 26.79
N VAL A 13 43.56 6.17 26.27
CA VAL A 13 43.43 5.63 24.90
C VAL A 13 42.20 4.72 24.81
N GLU A 14 41.96 3.90 25.84
CA GLU A 14 40.79 3.02 25.91
C GLU A 14 39.47 3.81 25.97
N ILE A 15 39.43 4.93 26.70
CA ILE A 15 38.27 5.85 26.70
C ILE A 15 38.05 6.45 25.31
N LEU A 16 39.11 6.90 24.63
CA LEU A 16 39.00 7.50 23.29
C LEU A 16 38.50 6.50 22.25
N VAL A 17 39.01 5.26 22.28
CA VAL A 17 38.55 4.18 21.40
C VAL A 17 37.10 3.80 21.71
N SER A 18 36.73 3.72 22.99
CA SER A 18 35.33 3.45 23.39
C SER A 18 34.39 4.55 22.91
N LEU A 19 34.78 5.82 23.06
CA LEU A 19 34.01 6.97 22.58
C LEU A 19 33.82 6.92 21.06
N LEU A 20 34.86 6.54 20.31
CA LEU A 20 34.81 6.38 18.85
C LEU A 20 33.85 5.25 18.44
N ILE A 21 33.89 4.10 19.13
CA ILE A 21 32.98 2.99 18.84
C ILE A 21 31.53 3.39 19.15
N ILE A 22 31.29 4.06 20.27
CA ILE A 22 29.96 4.54 20.66
C ILE A 22 29.44 5.56 19.65
N SER A 23 30.26 6.49 19.17
CA SER A 23 29.82 7.50 18.20
C SER A 23 29.46 6.87 16.84
N LEU A 24 30.27 5.93 16.36
CA LEU A 24 29.95 5.16 15.14
C LEU A 24 28.66 4.35 15.29
N THR A 25 28.47 3.73 16.45
CA THR A 25 27.26 2.95 16.76
C THR A 25 26.02 3.85 16.81
N ALA A 26 26.13 5.02 17.44
CA ALA A 26 25.05 5.99 17.52
C ALA A 26 24.60 6.48 16.13
N VAL A 27 25.54 6.78 15.24
CA VAL A 27 25.24 7.20 13.86
C VAL A 27 24.49 6.10 13.10
N ASN A 28 24.93 4.85 13.22
CA ASN A 28 24.25 3.72 12.58
C ASN A 28 22.82 3.51 13.10
N ILE A 29 22.61 3.67 14.42
CA ILE A 29 21.27 3.57 15.02
C ILE A 29 20.37 4.69 14.49
N THR A 30 20.87 5.92 14.37
CA THR A 30 20.09 7.03 13.82
C THR A 30 19.68 6.78 12.36
N GLY A 31 20.56 6.21 11.54
CA GLY A 31 20.23 5.82 10.16
C GLY A 31 19.10 4.78 10.10
N LEU A 32 19.17 3.76 10.95
CA LEU A 32 18.14 2.72 11.03
C LEU A 32 16.81 3.27 11.56
N GLN A 33 16.84 4.15 12.56
CA GLN A 33 15.63 4.82 13.06
C GLN A 33 14.95 5.65 11.96
N LYS A 34 15.74 6.33 11.13
CA LYS A 34 15.21 7.09 9.99
C LYS A 34 14.47 6.17 9.01
N LEU A 35 15.09 5.06 8.60
CA LEU A 35 14.46 4.09 7.68
C LEU A 35 13.17 3.50 8.25
N ILE A 36 13.13 3.17 9.55
CA ILE A 36 11.91 2.67 10.20
C ILE A 36 10.81 3.71 10.19
N VAL A 37 11.14 4.99 10.44
CA VAL A 37 10.15 6.07 10.42
C VAL A 37 9.61 6.30 9.01
N GLU A 38 10.48 6.28 8.00
CA GLU A 38 10.10 6.39 6.58
C GLU A 38 9.14 5.25 6.18
N GLN A 39 9.52 4.00 6.46
CA GLN A 39 8.69 2.84 6.17
C GLN A 39 7.35 2.87 6.92
N ASN A 40 7.34 3.30 8.18
CA ASN A 40 6.10 3.41 8.96
C ASN A 40 5.19 4.49 8.40
N ARG A 41 5.74 5.64 7.96
CA ARG A 41 4.98 6.70 7.30
C ARG A 41 4.31 6.17 6.03
N ASP A 42 5.04 5.45 5.20
CA ASP A 42 4.52 4.89 3.96
C ASP A 42 3.40 3.87 4.25
N ASN A 43 3.61 2.96 5.21
CA ASN A 43 2.59 1.99 5.63
C ASN A 43 1.30 2.65 6.14
N VAL A 44 1.43 3.76 6.88
CA VAL A 44 0.28 4.55 7.33
C VAL A 44 -0.44 5.17 6.13
N ALA A 45 0.29 5.81 5.20
CA ALA A 45 -0.28 6.38 3.99
C ALA A 45 -1.04 5.33 3.15
N HIS A 46 -0.51 4.12 3.01
CA HIS A 46 -1.21 3.02 2.32
C HIS A 46 -2.47 2.57 3.07
N THR A 47 -2.45 2.53 4.39
CA THR A 47 -3.64 2.18 5.17
C THR A 47 -4.73 3.26 5.01
N GLU A 48 -4.31 4.53 5.04
CA GLU A 48 -5.19 5.69 4.83
C GLU A 48 -5.77 5.71 3.42
N VAL A 49 -4.98 5.42 2.38
CA VAL A 49 -5.45 5.43 0.99
C VAL A 49 -6.50 4.36 0.73
N ILE A 50 -6.33 3.16 1.31
CA ILE A 50 -7.30 2.07 1.20
C ILE A 50 -8.59 2.44 1.95
N ALA A 51 -8.48 2.98 3.17
CA ALA A 51 -9.65 3.43 3.93
C ALA A 51 -10.41 4.53 3.18
N LEU A 52 -9.68 5.50 2.61
CA LEU A 52 -10.23 6.59 1.81
C LEU A 52 -10.92 6.09 0.54
N ALA A 53 -10.28 5.19 -0.21
CA ALA A 53 -10.87 4.58 -1.40
C ALA A 53 -12.18 3.85 -1.06
N ASN A 54 -12.18 3.04 0.00
CA ASN A 54 -13.38 2.34 0.47
C ASN A 54 -14.48 3.31 0.91
N GLN A 55 -14.13 4.36 1.65
CA GLN A 55 -15.08 5.38 2.08
C GLN A 55 -15.73 6.07 0.88
N LYS A 56 -14.92 6.51 -0.08
CA LYS A 56 -15.38 7.20 -1.29
C LYS A 56 -16.20 6.29 -2.18
N MET A 57 -15.84 5.02 -2.31
CA MET A 57 -16.68 4.08 -3.06
C MET A 57 -18.02 3.81 -2.36
N ASN A 58 -18.02 3.65 -1.04
CA ASN A 58 -19.28 3.52 -0.29
C ASN A 58 -20.17 4.76 -0.45
N GLU A 59 -19.57 5.95 -0.57
CA GLU A 59 -20.29 7.17 -0.90
C GLU A 59 -20.94 7.08 -2.30
N LEU A 60 -20.23 6.54 -3.30
CA LEU A 60 -20.80 6.32 -4.64
C LEU A 60 -21.95 5.33 -4.65
N LEU A 61 -21.85 4.25 -3.85
CA LEU A 61 -22.94 3.28 -3.71
C LEU A 61 -24.20 3.87 -3.05
N SER A 62 -24.08 5.02 -2.38
CA SER A 62 -25.23 5.75 -1.84
C SER A 62 -26.01 6.54 -2.90
N TYR A 63 -25.48 6.66 -4.12
CA TYR A 63 -26.12 7.42 -5.17
C TYR A 63 -27.32 6.64 -5.74
N ASP A 64 -28.44 7.34 -5.88
CA ASP A 64 -29.73 6.78 -6.27
C ASP A 64 -30.02 6.91 -7.77
N ASN A 65 -29.16 7.62 -8.51
CA ASN A 65 -29.36 7.89 -9.92
C ASN A 65 -28.05 8.02 -10.69
N VAL A 66 -28.13 7.68 -11.98
CA VAL A 66 -27.01 7.70 -12.95
C VAL A 66 -26.52 9.13 -13.21
N ALA A 67 -27.40 10.14 -13.13
CA ALA A 67 -27.05 11.53 -13.38
C ALA A 67 -26.04 12.09 -12.36
N ARG A 68 -26.09 11.64 -11.10
CA ARG A 68 -25.10 11.99 -10.07
C ARG A 68 -23.75 11.32 -10.31
N LEU A 69 -23.75 10.10 -10.85
CA LEU A 69 -22.52 9.42 -11.25
C LEU A 69 -21.89 10.10 -12.48
N ASP A 70 -22.70 10.44 -13.47
CA ASP A 70 -22.25 11.14 -14.68
C ASP A 70 -21.73 12.56 -14.36
N ALA A 71 -22.21 13.18 -13.28
CA ALA A 71 -21.70 14.47 -12.80
C ALA A 71 -20.28 14.40 -12.21
N LEU A 72 -19.73 13.21 -11.93
CA LEU A 72 -18.37 13.01 -11.46
C LEU A 72 -17.34 12.91 -12.60
N VAL A 73 -17.79 12.80 -13.86
CA VAL A 73 -16.89 12.73 -15.02
C VAL A 73 -16.01 13.98 -15.09
N GLY A 74 -14.70 13.80 -14.99
CA GLY A 74 -13.73 14.89 -15.11
C GLY A 74 -13.73 15.85 -13.91
N VAL A 75 -14.29 15.44 -12.78
CA VAL A 75 -14.21 16.20 -11.52
C VAL A 75 -12.92 15.83 -10.80
N ASN A 76 -12.01 16.80 -10.73
CA ASN A 76 -10.92 16.77 -9.76
C ASN A 76 -11.50 17.17 -8.42
N LEU A 77 -11.50 16.25 -7.46
CA LEU A 77 -11.89 16.58 -6.10
C LEU A 77 -10.78 17.38 -5.42
N PRO A 78 -11.13 18.25 -4.45
CA PRO A 78 -10.13 18.87 -3.61
C PRO A 78 -9.31 17.78 -2.91
N THR A 79 -8.03 18.08 -2.73
CA THR A 79 -7.09 17.27 -1.97
C THR A 79 -7.66 16.94 -0.58
N GLU A 80 -7.62 15.65 -0.19
CA GLU A 80 -8.14 15.16 1.08
C GLU A 80 -6.98 14.84 2.03
N GLU A 81 -7.13 15.24 3.30
CA GLU A 81 -6.13 15.05 4.36
C GLU A 81 -6.73 14.23 5.52
N PRO A 82 -6.95 12.91 5.36
CA PRO A 82 -7.52 12.06 6.40
C PRO A 82 -6.59 11.83 7.61
N GLY A 83 -5.39 12.43 7.61
CA GLY A 83 -4.39 12.23 8.65
C GLY A 83 -3.14 13.09 8.42
N LEU A 84 -2.00 12.41 8.21
CA LEU A 84 -0.69 13.04 7.99
C LEU A 84 -0.29 13.09 6.52
N THR A 85 -1.08 12.45 5.65
CA THR A 85 -0.83 12.33 4.22
C THR A 85 -1.88 13.12 3.45
N THR A 86 -1.41 13.82 2.43
CA THR A 86 -2.21 14.65 1.54
C THR A 86 -2.47 13.85 0.26
N PHE A 87 -3.74 13.53 -0.02
CA PHE A 87 -4.13 12.71 -1.18
C PHE A 87 -4.80 13.56 -2.26
N ASN A 88 -4.39 13.38 -3.51
CA ASN A 88 -5.05 13.95 -4.68
C ASN A 88 -5.96 12.91 -5.32
N LEU A 89 -7.24 13.23 -5.45
CA LEU A 89 -8.27 12.31 -5.96
C LEU A 89 -8.75 12.75 -7.33
N GLU A 90 -8.75 11.81 -8.27
CA GLU A 90 -9.23 12.00 -9.64
C GLU A 90 -10.25 10.91 -9.98
N TRP A 91 -11.44 11.31 -10.42
CA TRP A 91 -12.49 10.38 -10.84
C TRP A 91 -12.58 10.31 -12.35
N ALA A 92 -12.64 9.08 -12.86
CA ALA A 92 -13.06 8.79 -14.22
C ALA A 92 -14.32 7.93 -14.18
N VAL A 93 -15.38 8.36 -14.86
CA VAL A 93 -16.59 7.56 -15.04
C VAL A 93 -16.77 7.32 -16.52
N SER A 94 -16.89 6.06 -16.92
CA SER A 94 -17.17 5.66 -18.30
C SER A 94 -18.48 4.88 -18.38
N SER A 95 -19.20 5.09 -19.48
CA SER A 95 -20.36 4.27 -19.83
C SER A 95 -19.95 3.31 -20.94
N ASP A 96 -20.15 2.01 -20.71
CA ASP A 96 -20.11 1.04 -21.79
C ASP A 96 -21.54 0.82 -22.30
N LEU A 97 -21.79 1.30 -23.52
CA LEU A 97 -23.11 1.16 -24.16
C LEU A 97 -23.50 -0.30 -24.38
N ALA A 98 -22.54 -1.24 -24.38
CA ALA A 98 -22.79 -2.66 -24.49
C ALA A 98 -23.41 -3.26 -23.21
N ASP A 99 -23.13 -2.67 -22.05
CA ASP A 99 -23.56 -3.17 -20.74
C ASP A 99 -24.95 -2.66 -20.32
N GLY A 100 -25.46 -1.62 -20.99
CA GLY A 100 -26.79 -1.06 -20.78
C GLY A 100 -26.78 0.35 -20.18
N ALA A 101 -27.87 1.08 -20.39
CA ALA A 101 -27.94 2.53 -20.11
C ALA A 101 -27.69 2.91 -18.63
N SER A 102 -27.89 1.97 -17.70
CA SER A 102 -27.78 2.18 -16.25
C SER A 102 -26.49 1.62 -15.63
N ILE A 103 -25.55 1.13 -16.44
CA ILE A 103 -24.26 0.61 -15.97
C ILE A 103 -23.17 1.67 -16.22
N ARG A 104 -22.31 1.84 -15.21
CA ARG A 104 -21.16 2.75 -15.26
C ARG A 104 -19.94 2.08 -14.67
N THR A 105 -18.79 2.25 -15.31
CA THR A 105 -17.50 1.92 -14.72
C THR A 105 -16.94 3.19 -14.10
N VAL A 106 -16.70 3.15 -12.79
CA VAL A 106 -16.14 4.25 -12.02
C VAL A 106 -14.75 3.88 -11.58
N THR A 107 -13.77 4.66 -12.01
CA THR A 107 -12.37 4.54 -11.62
C THR A 107 -11.99 5.72 -10.75
N LEU A 108 -11.53 5.42 -9.54
CA LEU A 108 -10.90 6.34 -8.61
C LEU A 108 -9.39 6.20 -8.72
N GLN A 109 -8.71 7.28 -9.05
CA GLN A 109 -7.27 7.39 -8.95
C GLN A 109 -6.93 8.25 -7.74
N ILE A 110 -6.07 7.72 -6.85
CA ILE A 110 -5.57 8.45 -5.69
C ILE A 110 -4.05 8.55 -5.79
N LYS A 111 -3.52 9.76 -5.67
CA LYS A 111 -2.08 10.04 -5.74
C LYS A 111 -1.58 10.70 -4.46
N TRP A 112 -0.39 10.34 -4.01
CA TRP A 112 0.29 10.95 -2.87
C TRP A 112 1.80 10.83 -3.00
N ASP A 113 2.56 11.64 -2.26
CA ASP A 113 4.02 11.54 -2.20
C ASP A 113 4.46 10.64 -1.04
N ASP A 114 5.40 9.74 -1.28
CA ASP A 114 5.94 8.83 -0.26
C ASP A 114 6.98 9.48 0.68
N SER A 115 7.61 8.67 1.53
CA SER A 115 8.71 9.05 2.45
C SER A 115 9.86 9.80 1.80
N LYS A 116 10.12 9.53 0.52
CA LYS A 116 11.25 10.01 -0.29
C LYS A 116 10.85 11.15 -1.22
N GLY A 117 9.55 11.39 -1.40
CA GLY A 117 8.98 12.40 -2.29
C GLY A 117 8.69 11.88 -3.69
N ASP A 118 8.63 10.55 -3.86
CA ASP A 118 8.21 9.92 -5.11
C ASP A 118 6.68 9.80 -5.16
N GLU A 119 6.06 10.13 -6.30
CA GLU A 119 4.61 10.06 -6.48
C GLU A 119 4.14 8.61 -6.57
N GLN A 120 3.25 8.24 -5.66
CA GLN A 120 2.57 6.96 -5.60
C GLN A 120 1.15 7.08 -6.16
N THR A 121 0.65 6.00 -6.76
CA THR A 121 -0.68 5.97 -7.39
C THR A 121 -1.43 4.70 -6.99
N TYR A 122 -2.67 4.87 -6.53
CA TYR A 122 -3.61 3.79 -6.25
C TYR A 122 -4.82 3.92 -7.18
N LEU A 123 -5.09 2.89 -7.99
CA LEU A 123 -6.23 2.84 -8.90
C LEU A 123 -7.26 1.82 -8.39
N TYR A 124 -8.49 2.29 -8.19
CA TYR A 124 -9.61 1.48 -7.77
C TYR A 124 -10.76 1.65 -8.76
N SER A 125 -11.16 0.59 -9.46
CA SER A 125 -12.19 0.64 -10.49
C SER A 125 -13.34 -0.29 -10.15
N GLU A 126 -14.57 0.21 -10.17
CA GLU A 126 -15.77 -0.60 -9.98
C GLU A 126 -16.77 -0.41 -11.11
N LYS A 127 -17.43 -1.50 -11.51
CA LYS A 127 -18.56 -1.47 -12.44
C LYS A 127 -19.86 -1.48 -11.63
N ILE A 128 -20.61 -0.38 -11.66
CA ILE A 128 -21.81 -0.17 -10.86
C ILE A 128 -23.04 -0.24 -11.75
N ASN A 129 -24.04 -1.03 -11.35
CA ASN A 129 -25.36 -1.05 -11.96
C ASN A 129 -26.37 -0.28 -11.10
N LEU A 130 -26.95 0.77 -11.69
CA LEU A 130 -27.95 1.66 -11.08
C LEU A 130 -29.38 1.41 -11.61
N ALA A 131 -29.62 0.29 -12.31
CA ALA A 131 -30.96 -0.07 -12.80
C ALA A 131 -31.95 -0.45 -11.68
N GLN A 132 -31.46 -0.67 -10.47
CA GLN A 132 -32.25 -1.05 -9.29
C GLN A 132 -32.27 0.09 -8.26
N SER A 133 -33.16 0.03 -7.27
CA SER A 133 -33.28 1.07 -6.22
C SER A 133 -32.03 1.23 -5.33
N ARG A 134 -31.00 0.39 -5.54
CA ARG A 134 -29.68 0.44 -4.91
C ARG A 134 -28.60 0.07 -5.93
N ALA A 135 -27.47 0.77 -5.88
CA ALA A 135 -26.28 0.46 -6.65
C ALA A 135 -25.74 -0.94 -6.29
N ILE A 136 -25.38 -1.74 -7.29
CA ILE A 136 -24.73 -3.05 -7.10
C ILE A 136 -23.40 -3.05 -7.86
N ILE A 137 -22.34 -3.51 -7.18
CA ILE A 137 -21.01 -3.74 -7.77
C ILE A 137 -21.05 -5.02 -8.60
N LEU A 138 -20.65 -4.94 -9.86
CA LEU A 138 -20.57 -6.07 -10.78
C LEU A 138 -19.14 -6.60 -10.91
N GLU A 139 -18.15 -5.72 -10.96
CA GLU A 139 -16.71 -6.02 -11.12
C GLU A 139 -15.92 -4.97 -10.33
N SER A 140 -14.77 -5.33 -9.74
CA SER A 140 -13.94 -4.43 -8.91
C SER A 140 -12.47 -4.69 -9.21
N GLU A 141 -11.87 -3.91 -10.10
CA GLU A 141 -10.46 -4.04 -10.48
C GLU A 141 -9.56 -3.14 -9.64
N LEU A 142 -8.49 -3.73 -9.09
CA LEU A 142 -7.37 -3.02 -8.49
C LEU A 142 -6.14 -3.12 -9.37
N GLN A 143 -5.53 -1.97 -9.65
CA GLN A 143 -4.22 -1.90 -10.28
C GLN A 143 -3.31 -1.06 -9.42
N THR A 144 -2.23 -1.68 -8.93
CA THR A 144 -1.20 -1.03 -8.15
C THR A 144 0.14 -1.57 -8.65
N ASN A 145 1.14 -0.69 -8.74
CA ASN A 145 2.52 -1.06 -9.05
C ASN A 145 3.24 -1.62 -7.81
N ASP A 146 2.54 -1.69 -6.68
CA ASP A 146 3.11 -1.91 -5.36
C ASP A 146 2.47 -3.11 -4.66
N VAL A 147 3.10 -3.55 -3.56
CA VAL A 147 2.74 -4.75 -2.81
C VAL A 147 1.82 -4.42 -1.64
N PHE A 148 0.73 -5.17 -1.48
CA PHE A 148 -0.31 -4.87 -0.49
C PHE A 148 -0.81 -6.12 0.22
N TYR A 149 -1.40 -5.97 1.41
CA TYR A 149 -1.95 -7.11 2.12
C TYR A 149 -3.12 -7.75 1.37
N PHE A 150 -3.15 -9.08 1.37
CA PHE A 150 -4.22 -9.85 0.74
C PHE A 150 -5.59 -9.54 1.36
N ASN A 151 -6.59 -9.36 0.51
CA ASN A 151 -7.99 -9.12 0.85
C ASN A 151 -8.88 -9.88 -0.14
N PRO A 152 -9.70 -10.84 0.32
CA PRO A 152 -10.48 -11.71 -0.57
C PRO A 152 -11.59 -10.98 -1.33
N LYS A 153 -11.92 -9.73 -0.96
CA LYS A 153 -12.94 -8.91 -1.63
C LYS A 153 -12.39 -8.15 -2.84
N LEU A 154 -11.10 -8.25 -3.11
CA LEU A 154 -10.41 -7.52 -4.17
C LEU A 154 -10.12 -8.43 -5.35
N GLU A 155 -10.05 -7.85 -6.54
CA GLU A 155 -9.61 -8.54 -7.76
C GLU A 155 -8.11 -8.39 -7.94
N TYR A 156 -7.47 -9.49 -8.36
CA TYR A 156 -6.02 -9.58 -8.55
C TYR A 156 -5.73 -10.00 -9.97
N LYS A 157 -5.01 -9.17 -10.74
CA LYS A 157 -4.51 -9.59 -12.05
C LYS A 157 -3.40 -10.63 -11.91
N GLN A 158 -3.14 -11.36 -12.99
CA GLN A 158 -1.94 -12.20 -13.07
C GLN A 158 -0.70 -11.31 -12.85
N ASN A 159 0.26 -11.81 -12.08
CA ASN A 159 1.48 -11.14 -11.60
C ASN A 159 1.25 -10.00 -10.59
N ALA A 160 0.07 -9.94 -9.96
CA ALA A 160 -0.14 -9.04 -8.83
C ALA A 160 0.57 -9.58 -7.57
N PHE A 161 1.23 -8.70 -6.83
CA PHE A 161 1.93 -9.04 -5.59
C PHE A 161 1.11 -8.71 -4.36
N VAL A 162 1.04 -9.65 -3.42
CA VAL A 162 0.31 -9.49 -2.16
C VAL A 162 1.10 -10.01 -0.96
N ILE A 163 0.85 -9.43 0.22
CA ILE A 163 1.39 -9.93 1.49
C ILE A 163 0.29 -10.69 2.23
N TYR A 164 0.56 -11.93 2.59
CA TYR A 164 -0.33 -12.73 3.44
C TYR A 164 0.51 -13.52 4.43
N ASN A 165 0.11 -13.54 5.71
CA ASN A 165 0.89 -14.20 6.78
C ASN A 165 2.39 -13.82 6.82
N SER A 166 2.72 -12.56 6.51
CA SER A 166 4.10 -12.06 6.41
C SER A 166 4.95 -12.68 5.29
N GLU A 167 4.34 -13.39 4.36
CA GLU A 167 4.97 -13.84 3.11
C GLU A 167 4.48 -13.01 1.93
N LEU A 168 5.38 -12.78 0.98
CA LEU A 168 5.09 -12.18 -0.31
C LEU A 168 4.61 -13.26 -1.28
N PHE A 169 3.48 -13.03 -1.93
CA PHE A 169 2.92 -13.92 -2.94
C PHE A 169 2.71 -13.18 -4.25
N GLU A 170 2.95 -13.87 -5.35
CA GLU A 170 2.63 -13.43 -6.70
C GLU A 170 1.47 -14.27 -7.24
N SER A 171 0.47 -13.57 -7.75
CA SER A 171 -0.70 -14.15 -8.40
C SER A 171 -0.32 -14.81 -9.73
N GLN A 172 -0.59 -16.10 -9.89
CA GLN A 172 -0.25 -16.83 -11.14
C GLN A 172 -1.36 -16.72 -12.20
N LYS A 173 -2.53 -16.20 -11.84
CA LYS A 173 -3.69 -16.06 -12.72
C LYS A 173 -4.58 -14.92 -12.25
N HIS A 174 -5.53 -14.52 -13.08
CA HIS A 174 -6.51 -13.53 -12.66
C HIS A 174 -7.49 -14.11 -11.61
N PHE A 175 -7.74 -13.39 -10.51
CA PHE A 175 -8.73 -13.70 -9.47
C PHE A 175 -9.78 -12.60 -9.36
N SER A 176 -11.05 -12.94 -9.57
CA SER A 176 -12.15 -12.00 -9.39
C SER A 176 -12.45 -11.70 -7.92
N ALA A 177 -12.95 -10.50 -7.64
CA ALA A 177 -13.39 -10.09 -6.31
C ALA A 177 -14.33 -11.13 -5.66
N GLY A 178 -14.02 -11.55 -4.43
CA GLY A 178 -14.81 -12.52 -3.65
C GLY A 178 -14.55 -13.98 -3.99
N SER A 179 -13.79 -14.28 -5.06
CA SER A 179 -13.43 -15.65 -5.46
C SER A 179 -12.03 -16.06 -5.02
N ALA A 180 -11.20 -15.08 -4.64
CA ALA A 180 -9.82 -15.31 -4.24
C ALA A 180 -9.76 -16.06 -2.90
N THR A 181 -9.26 -17.29 -2.94
CA THR A 181 -8.81 -17.98 -1.73
C THR A 181 -7.54 -17.31 -1.22
N PRO A 182 -7.33 -17.25 0.11
CA PRO A 182 -6.08 -16.74 0.66
C PRO A 182 -4.86 -17.42 0.04
N PRO A 183 -3.77 -16.69 -0.19
CA PRO A 183 -2.55 -17.28 -0.72
C PRO A 183 -2.04 -18.37 0.21
N GLU A 184 -1.84 -19.55 -0.34
CA GLU A 184 -1.24 -20.69 0.36
C GLU A 184 -0.08 -21.23 -0.46
N THR A 185 1.05 -21.46 0.22
CA THR A 185 2.27 -21.98 -0.38
C THR A 185 2.02 -23.36 -0.98
N GLY A 186 2.21 -23.48 -2.30
CA GLY A 186 2.00 -24.73 -3.05
C GLY A 186 0.58 -24.93 -3.59
N SER A 187 -0.31 -23.93 -3.48
CA SER A 187 -1.66 -23.99 -4.06
C SER A 187 -1.68 -23.94 -5.60
N GLY A 188 -0.57 -23.56 -6.25
CA GLY A 188 -0.45 -23.41 -7.71
C GLY A 188 -1.09 -22.13 -8.27
N ASP A 189 -1.98 -21.52 -7.49
CA ASP A 189 -2.68 -20.28 -7.78
C ASP A 189 -1.87 -19.05 -7.35
N TRP A 190 -1.04 -19.23 -6.32
CA TRP A 190 -0.13 -18.23 -5.77
C TRP A 190 1.29 -18.81 -5.69
N GLU A 191 2.26 -18.02 -6.11
CA GLU A 191 3.69 -18.31 -5.93
C GLU A 191 4.21 -17.55 -4.71
N SER A 192 4.67 -18.26 -3.69
CA SER A 192 5.31 -17.64 -2.53
C SER A 192 6.75 -17.29 -2.88
N HIS A 193 7.10 -16.02 -2.69
CA HIS A 193 8.47 -15.50 -2.75
C HIS A 193 9.16 -15.54 -1.37
N GLY A 194 8.44 -15.97 -0.33
CA GLY A 194 8.95 -16.11 1.02
C GLY A 194 8.64 -14.91 1.92
N LEU A 195 9.21 -14.93 3.13
CA LEU A 195 8.92 -13.92 4.15
C LEU A 195 9.37 -12.52 3.71
N ILE A 196 8.55 -11.50 3.98
CA ILE A 196 8.88 -10.08 3.71
C ILE A 196 10.13 -9.59 4.45
N THR A 197 10.58 -10.34 5.46
CA THR A 197 11.83 -10.08 6.19
C THR A 197 13.07 -10.61 5.47
N ASN A 198 12.89 -11.31 4.35
CA ASN A 198 13.98 -11.82 3.54
C ASN A 198 14.68 -10.66 2.81
N SER A 199 15.97 -10.46 3.10
CA SER A 199 16.80 -9.41 2.48
C SER A 199 16.92 -9.57 0.98
N ASP A 200 16.76 -10.80 0.46
CA ASP A 200 16.89 -11.08 -0.98
C ASP A 200 15.68 -10.58 -1.77
N LEU A 201 14.55 -10.31 -1.10
CA LEU A 201 13.37 -9.72 -1.72
C LEU A 201 13.52 -8.22 -1.97
N ALA A 202 14.51 -7.56 -1.35
CA ALA A 202 14.74 -6.12 -1.53
C ALA A 202 15.14 -5.70 -2.96
N ALA A 203 15.41 -6.66 -3.85
CA ALA A 203 15.71 -6.42 -5.26
C ALA A 203 14.48 -6.48 -6.18
N LEU A 204 13.32 -6.90 -5.66
CA LEU A 204 12.04 -6.97 -6.38
C LEU A 204 11.18 -5.71 -6.22
N PHE A 205 11.62 -4.78 -5.36
CA PHE A 205 11.04 -3.47 -5.07
C PHE A 205 12.07 -2.39 -5.39
#